data_AF-A0A7V9DRC7-F1
#
_entry.id   AF-A0A7V9DRC7-F1
#
_cell.length_a   1.000
_cell.length_b   1.000
_cell.length_c   1.000
_cell.angle_alpha   90.00
_cell.angle_beta   90.00
_cell.angle_gamma   90.00
#
_symmetry.space_group_name_H-M   'P 1'
#
loop_
_entity.id
_entity.type
_entity.pdbx_description
1 polymer ?
#
loop_
_entity_poly.entity_id
_entity_poly.type
_entity_poly.pdbx_seq_one_letter_code
_entity_poly.pdbx_strand_id
1 'polypeptide(L)'
;LPSGAEPWLNFAWIALLGVTSCTLLGIAFSSVPKNGKSAPAIVSPIAILLQFISGVFFVFSELPTWMQTIAAVFPLKWMTQGMRSVFLPDAAQAAEAAGSWELGRIALVLAVWCVVGLALCLLTFRWRTRSDG
;
A
#
# COMPACT_ATOMS: atom_id res chain seq x y z
N LEU A 1 19.59 1.91 -12.99
CA LEU A 1 18.22 1.61 -13.46
C LEU A 1 18.18 0.17 -13.94
N PRO A 2 17.04 -0.54 -13.83
CA PRO A 2 16.95 -1.95 -14.22
C PRO A 2 17.28 -2.15 -15.70
N SER A 3 18.15 -3.10 -16.02
CA SER A 3 18.68 -3.31 -17.38
C SER A 3 18.01 -4.44 -18.17
N GLY A 4 16.96 -5.08 -17.61
CA GLY A 4 16.25 -6.21 -18.22
C GLY A 4 14.73 -6.06 -18.21
N ALA A 5 14.04 -6.83 -19.05
CA ALA A 5 12.58 -6.77 -19.19
C ALA A 5 11.81 -7.28 -17.96
N GLU A 6 12.38 -8.24 -17.22
CA GLU A 6 11.75 -8.85 -16.04
C GLU A 6 11.54 -7.86 -14.87
N PRO A 7 12.53 -7.05 -14.44
CA PRO A 7 12.31 -6.00 -13.46
C PRO A 7 11.24 -4.98 -13.86
N TRP A 8 11.12 -4.66 -15.15
CA TRP A 8 10.08 -3.76 -15.65
C TRP A 8 8.69 -4.40 -15.60
N LEU A 9 8.58 -5.70 -15.86
CA LEU A 9 7.34 -6.44 -15.63
C LEU A 9 6.98 -6.44 -14.14
N ASN A 10 7.97 -6.68 -13.27
CA ASN A 10 7.79 -6.62 -11.82
C ASN A 10 7.30 -5.26 -11.36
N PHE A 11 7.94 -4.20 -11.81
CA PHE A 11 7.49 -2.83 -11.59
C PHE A 11 6.04 -2.62 -12.03
N ALA A 12 5.68 -3.05 -13.24
CA ALA A 12 4.37 -2.81 -13.80
C ALA A 12 3.25 -3.44 -12.96
N TRP A 13 3.37 -4.71 -12.58
CA TRP A 13 2.33 -5.36 -11.79
C TRP A 13 2.32 -4.87 -10.33
N ILE A 14 3.48 -4.58 -9.74
CA ILE A 14 3.57 -4.04 -8.37
C ILE A 14 2.94 -2.66 -8.31
N ALA A 15 3.29 -1.78 -9.25
CA ALA A 15 2.74 -0.44 -9.35
C ALA A 15 1.23 -0.48 -9.61
N LEU A 16 0.77 -1.35 -10.51
CA LEU A 16 -0.65 -1.49 -10.80
C LEU A 16 -1.43 -1.93 -9.55
N LEU A 17 -1.05 -3.06 -8.93
CA LEU A 17 -1.75 -3.55 -7.74
C LEU A 17 -1.61 -2.60 -6.54
N GLY A 18 -0.44 -1.99 -6.37
CA GLY A 18 -0.16 -1.03 -5.30
C GLY A 18 -1.01 0.23 -5.42
N VAL A 19 -1.04 0.84 -6.61
CA VAL A 19 -1.86 2.03 -6.88
C VAL A 19 -3.34 1.69 -6.80
N THR A 20 -3.79 0.58 -7.38
CA THR A 20 -5.21 0.17 -7.33
C THR A 20 -5.66 -0.07 -5.89
N SER A 21 -4.91 -0.84 -5.10
CA SER A 21 -5.25 -1.09 -3.69
C SER A 21 -5.28 0.19 -2.87
N CYS A 22 -4.26 1.05 -2.98
CA CYS A 22 -4.22 2.32 -2.25
C CYS A 22 -5.36 3.27 -2.69
N THR A 23 -5.69 3.30 -3.97
CA THR A 23 -6.78 4.13 -4.51
C THR A 23 -8.13 3.66 -3.98
N LEU A 24 -8.41 2.35 -4.02
CA LEU A 24 -9.64 1.78 -3.50
C LEU A 24 -9.80 2.03 -2.00
N LEU A 25 -8.72 1.93 -1.23
CA LEU A 25 -8.75 2.26 0.20
C LEU A 25 -9.00 3.75 0.44
N GLY A 26 -8.37 4.63 -0.34
CA GLY A 26 -8.63 6.07 -0.29
C GLY A 26 -10.09 6.41 -0.59
N ILE A 27 -10.69 5.75 -1.60
CA ILE A 27 -12.10 5.89 -1.94
C ILE A 27 -12.99 5.37 -0.81
N ALA A 28 -12.75 4.17 -0.30
CA ALA A 28 -13.52 3.62 0.81
C ALA A 28 -13.47 4.53 2.06
N PHE A 29 -12.29 5.07 2.37
CA PHE A 29 -12.08 5.98 3.49
C PHE A 29 -12.68 7.38 3.26
N SER A 30 -12.96 7.78 2.01
CA SER A 30 -13.54 9.10 1.69
C SER A 30 -14.90 9.37 2.33
N SER A 31 -15.59 8.32 2.78
CA SER A 31 -16.84 8.39 3.53
C SER A 31 -16.67 8.82 5.00
N VAL A 32 -15.46 8.76 5.55
CA VAL A 32 -15.19 9.06 6.97
C VAL A 32 -15.19 10.57 7.26
N PRO A 33 -14.53 11.44 6.47
CA PRO A 33 -14.63 12.88 6.66
C PRO A 33 -16.04 13.39 6.33
N LYS A 34 -16.66 14.13 7.25
CA LYS A 34 -18.02 14.69 7.06
C LYS A 34 -18.06 15.78 5.98
N ASN A 35 -16.94 16.43 5.71
CA ASN A 35 -16.82 17.51 4.75
C ASN A 35 -15.45 17.46 4.03
N GLY A 36 -15.46 17.76 2.72
CA GLY A 36 -14.24 17.68 1.90
C GLY A 36 -13.10 18.58 2.37
N LYS A 37 -13.41 19.69 3.06
CA LYS A 37 -12.41 20.58 3.66
C LYS A 37 -11.64 19.94 4.82
N SER A 38 -12.24 19.03 5.59
CA SER A 38 -11.55 18.34 6.68
C SER A 38 -10.87 17.04 6.25
N ALA A 39 -11.13 16.55 5.03
CA ALA A 39 -10.60 15.27 4.57
C ALA A 39 -9.06 15.22 4.60
N PRO A 40 -8.31 16.22 4.09
CA PRO A 40 -6.85 16.19 4.16
C PRO A 40 -6.32 16.19 5.60
N ALA A 41 -6.98 16.90 6.52
CA ALA A 41 -6.56 16.99 7.92
C ALA A 41 -6.68 15.65 8.66
N ILE A 42 -7.58 14.76 8.23
CA ILE A 42 -7.77 13.43 8.81
C ILE A 42 -6.89 12.39 8.10
N VAL A 43 -6.84 12.42 6.77
CA VAL A 43 -6.14 11.42 5.97
C VAL A 43 -4.63 11.55 6.08
N SER A 44 -4.10 12.79 6.06
CA SER A 44 -2.65 13.00 5.98
C SER A 44 -1.89 12.44 7.20
N PRO A 45 -2.31 12.67 8.46
CA PRO A 45 -1.65 12.06 9.62
C PRO A 45 -1.64 10.54 9.57
N ILE A 46 -2.75 9.91 9.14
CA ILE A 46 -2.85 8.46 8.99
C ILE A 46 -1.87 7.96 7.93
N ALA A 47 -1.84 8.63 6.77
CA ALA A 47 -0.90 8.28 5.71
C ALA A 47 0.55 8.44 6.16
N ILE A 48 0.88 9.47 6.94
CA ILE A 48 2.22 9.69 7.49
C ILE A 48 2.60 8.56 8.46
N LEU A 49 1.71 8.18 9.38
CA LEU A 49 1.94 7.05 10.28
C LEU A 49 2.19 5.76 9.50
N LEU A 50 1.37 5.49 8.49
CA LEU A 50 1.55 4.33 7.61
C LEU A 50 2.90 4.36 6.88
N GLN A 51 3.34 5.52 6.38
CA GLN A 51 4.64 5.68 5.72
C GLN A 51 5.81 5.35 6.66
N PHE A 52 5.73 5.79 7.92
CA PHE A 52 6.76 5.49 8.92
C PHE A 52 6.88 4.00 9.21
N ILE A 53 5.75 3.32 9.43
CA ILE A 53 5.78 1.88 9.77
C ILE A 53 6.02 0.99 8.54
N SER A 54 5.74 1.46 7.33
CA SER A 54 5.89 0.68 6.08
C SER A 54 7.29 0.74 5.46
N GLY A 55 8.23 1.37 6.15
CA GLY A 55 9.61 1.50 5.70
C GLY A 55 9.79 2.43 4.50
N VAL A 56 8.97 3.50 4.43
CA VAL A 56 9.15 4.61 3.47
C VAL A 56 10.21 5.59 3.99
N PHE A 57 10.14 5.94 5.28
CA PHE A 57 11.07 6.87 5.92
C PHE A 57 12.19 6.19 6.72
N PHE A 58 11.93 5.01 7.27
CA PHE A 58 12.88 4.24 8.07
C PHE A 58 13.18 2.90 7.42
N VAL A 59 14.30 2.28 7.78
CA VAL A 59 14.62 0.93 7.34
C VAL A 59 13.69 -0.04 8.07
N PHE A 60 12.87 -0.78 7.31
CA PHE A 60 11.81 -1.62 7.87
C PHE A 60 12.32 -2.69 8.85
N SER A 61 13.50 -3.27 8.57
CA SER A 61 14.13 -4.30 9.40
C SER A 61 14.65 -3.78 10.74
N GLU A 62 14.86 -2.47 10.88
CA GLU A 62 15.27 -1.83 12.14
C GLU A 62 14.08 -1.46 13.05
N LEU A 63 12.85 -1.55 12.53
CA LEU A 63 11.66 -1.24 13.31
C LEU A 63 11.38 -2.35 14.34
N PRO A 64 10.83 -2.01 15.52
CA PRO A 64 10.30 -2.99 16.46
C PRO A 64 9.33 -3.98 15.82
N THR A 65 9.38 -5.26 16.22
CA THR A 65 8.59 -6.35 15.62
C THR A 65 7.09 -6.09 15.61
N TRP A 66 6.57 -5.41 16.64
CA TRP A 66 5.15 -5.04 16.71
C TRP A 66 4.76 -4.05 15.57
N MET A 67 5.63 -3.10 15.25
CA MET A 67 5.42 -2.15 14.14
C MET A 67 5.46 -2.89 12.81
N GLN A 68 6.41 -3.82 12.66
CA GLN A 68 6.50 -4.65 11.45
C GLN A 68 5.24 -5.49 11.23
N THR A 69 4.69 -6.05 12.31
CA THR A 69 3.48 -6.88 12.25
C THR A 69 2.26 -6.04 11.84
N ILE A 70 2.09 -4.85 12.43
CA ILE A 70 1.00 -3.94 12.04
C ILE A 70 1.16 -3.49 10.59
N ALA A 71 2.36 -3.07 10.19
CA ALA A 71 2.64 -2.63 8.83
C ALA A 71 2.41 -3.73 7.79
N ALA A 72 2.73 -4.99 8.12
CA ALA A 72 2.51 -6.13 7.24
C ALA A 72 1.02 -6.42 6.96
N VAL A 73 0.09 -5.85 7.72
CA VAL A 73 -1.35 -5.91 7.40
C VAL A 73 -1.69 -4.99 6.23
N PHE A 74 -1.00 -3.84 6.10
CA PHE A 74 -1.35 -2.80 5.12
C PHE A 74 -0.63 -2.98 3.78
N PRO A 75 -1.26 -2.58 2.65
CA PRO A 75 -0.66 -2.78 1.33
C PRO A 75 0.60 -1.93 1.12
N LEU A 76 0.74 -0.81 1.82
CA LEU A 76 1.85 0.12 1.65
C LEU A 76 3.22 -0.53 1.92
N LYS A 77 3.34 -1.36 2.97
CA LYS A 77 4.56 -2.11 3.27
C LYS A 77 4.96 -3.06 2.14
N TRP A 78 3.98 -3.74 1.54
CA TRP A 78 4.24 -4.70 0.47
C TRP A 78 4.60 -3.98 -0.83
N MET A 79 3.97 -2.82 -1.09
CA MET A 79 4.34 -1.97 -2.21
C MET A 79 5.79 -1.47 -2.06
N THR A 80 6.19 -0.94 -0.88
CA THR A 80 7.57 -0.45 -0.68
C THR A 80 8.61 -1.56 -0.84
N GLN A 81 8.37 -2.74 -0.28
CA GLN A 81 9.22 -3.92 -0.46
C GLN A 81 9.30 -4.35 -1.94
N GLY A 82 8.17 -4.34 -2.65
CA GLY A 82 8.14 -4.65 -4.08
C GLY A 82 8.93 -3.65 -4.92
N MET A 83 8.78 -2.35 -4.64
CA MET A 83 9.55 -1.33 -5.34
C MET A 83 11.06 -1.48 -5.10
N ARG A 84 11.47 -1.85 -3.88
CA ARG A 84 12.86 -2.16 -3.56
C ARG A 84 13.38 -3.34 -4.39
N SER A 85 12.61 -4.41 -4.55
CA SER A 85 13.00 -5.58 -5.35
C SER A 85 13.24 -5.27 -6.84
N VAL A 86 12.63 -4.21 -7.38
CA VAL A 86 12.80 -3.79 -8.78
C VAL A 86 14.09 -2.98 -8.96
N PHE A 87 14.39 -2.09 -8.02
CA PHE A 87 15.45 -1.09 -8.17
C PHE A 87 16.75 -1.45 -7.47
N LEU A 88 16.72 -2.35 -6.48
CA LEU A 88 17.91 -2.78 -5.75
C LEU A 88 18.50 -4.07 -6.33
N PRO A 89 19.81 -4.28 -6.21
CA PRO A 89 20.45 -5.55 -6.56
C PRO A 89 19.94 -6.70 -5.68
N ASP A 90 19.96 -7.93 -6.21
CA ASP A 90 19.51 -9.13 -5.48
C ASP A 90 20.23 -9.34 -4.14
N ALA A 91 21.50 -8.93 -4.03
CA ALA A 91 22.25 -8.99 -2.78
C ALA A 91 21.60 -8.18 -1.64
N ALA A 92 20.80 -7.16 -1.96
CA ALA A 92 20.11 -6.33 -0.98
C ALA A 92 18.94 -7.04 -0.30
N GLN A 93 18.47 -8.17 -0.83
CA GLN A 93 17.34 -8.92 -0.24
C GLN A 93 17.65 -9.45 1.17
N ALA A 94 18.92 -9.69 1.48
CA ALA A 94 19.37 -10.13 2.80
C ALA A 94 19.16 -9.06 3.89
N ALA A 95 19.00 -7.79 3.51
CA ALA A 95 18.70 -6.68 4.43
C ALA A 95 17.20 -6.52 4.72
N GLU A 96 16.32 -7.21 3.97
CA GLU A 96 14.88 -7.24 4.26
C GLU A 96 14.58 -8.07 5.50
N ALA A 97 13.49 -7.74 6.20
CA ALA A 97 13.11 -8.41 7.45
C ALA A 97 12.85 -9.93 7.29
N ALA A 98 12.47 -10.37 6.09
CA ALA A 98 12.26 -11.78 5.76
C ALA A 98 13.49 -12.45 5.11
N GLY A 99 14.57 -11.70 4.86
CA GLY A 99 15.75 -12.17 4.12
C GLY A 99 15.49 -12.44 2.63
N SER A 100 14.32 -12.06 2.12
CA SER A 100 13.89 -12.29 0.74
C SER A 100 12.93 -11.17 0.30
N TRP A 101 12.79 -10.98 -1.02
CA TRP A 101 11.84 -10.02 -1.59
C TRP A 101 10.38 -10.43 -1.45
N GLU A 102 10.08 -11.72 -1.23
CA GLU A 102 8.72 -12.23 -1.05
C GLU A 102 7.73 -11.82 -2.17
N LEU A 103 8.17 -11.78 -3.44
CA LEU A 103 7.35 -11.30 -4.58
C LEU A 103 5.96 -11.98 -4.65
N GLY A 104 5.89 -13.29 -4.40
CA GLY A 104 4.63 -14.02 -4.37
C GLY A 104 3.70 -13.55 -3.25
N ARG A 105 4.22 -13.23 -2.06
CA ARG A 105 3.41 -12.68 -0.96
C ARG A 105 3.00 -11.24 -1.24
N ILE A 106 3.86 -10.44 -1.86
CA ILE A 106 3.52 -9.08 -2.30
C ILE A 106 2.32 -9.13 -3.24
N ALA A 107 2.37 -9.97 -4.29
CA ALA A 107 1.28 -10.14 -5.24
C ALA A 107 -0.01 -10.56 -4.54
N LEU A 108 0.06 -11.55 -3.65
CA LEU A 108 -1.09 -12.03 -2.88
C LEU A 108 -1.71 -10.93 -2.03
N VAL A 109 -0.92 -10.24 -1.21
CA VAL A 109 -1.46 -9.25 -0.28
C VAL A 109 -2.03 -8.03 -1.00
N LEU A 110 -1.36 -7.54 -2.05
CA LEU A 110 -1.88 -6.42 -2.84
C LEU A 110 -3.17 -6.82 -3.59
N ALA A 111 -3.24 -8.03 -4.13
CA ALA A 111 -4.46 -8.54 -4.77
C ALA A 111 -5.62 -8.67 -3.76
N VAL A 112 -5.36 -9.21 -2.57
CA VAL A 112 -6.36 -9.27 -1.49
C VAL A 112 -6.85 -7.87 -1.14
N TRP A 113 -5.98 -6.88 -0.99
CA TRP A 113 -6.39 -5.51 -0.73
C TRP A 113 -7.15 -4.85 -1.88
N CYS A 114 -6.86 -5.21 -3.14
CA CYS A 114 -7.69 -4.77 -4.27
C CYS A 114 -9.12 -5.32 -4.14
N VAL A 115 -9.28 -6.60 -3.82
CA VAL A 115 -10.60 -7.23 -3.62
C VAL A 115 -11.32 -6.62 -2.42
N VAL A 116 -10.65 -6.49 -1.27
CA VAL A 116 -11.21 -5.91 -0.06
C VAL A 116 -11.59 -4.45 -0.29
N GLY A 117 -10.70 -3.65 -0.88
CA GLY A 117 -10.96 -2.25 -1.20
C GLY A 117 -12.14 -2.08 -2.17
N LEU A 118 -12.23 -2.92 -3.20
CA LEU A 118 -13.36 -2.91 -4.13
C LEU A 118 -14.66 -3.27 -3.41
N ALA A 119 -14.66 -4.33 -2.59
CA ALA A 119 -15.83 -4.72 -1.80
C ALA A 119 -16.26 -3.58 -0.87
N LEU A 120 -15.34 -2.93 -0.16
CA LEU A 120 -15.64 -1.78 0.70
C LEU A 120 -16.22 -0.61 -0.10
N CYS A 121 -15.66 -0.29 -1.27
CA CYS A 121 -16.22 0.73 -2.15
C CYS A 121 -17.66 0.39 -2.55
N LEU A 122 -17.93 -0.83 -3.01
CA LEU A 122 -19.26 -1.27 -3.43
C LEU A 122 -20.27 -1.25 -2.27
N LEU A 123 -19.85 -1.63 -1.07
CA LEU A 123 -20.72 -1.67 0.12
C LEU A 123 -20.99 -0.28 0.71
N THR A 124 -20.04 0.65 0.58
CA THR A 124 -20.17 2.02 1.13
C THR A 124 -20.79 3.00 0.13
N PHE A 125 -20.77 2.69 -1.17
CA PHE A 125 -21.34 3.54 -2.21
C PHE A 125 -22.87 3.54 -2.15
N ARG A 126 -23.42 4.50 -1.41
CA ARG A 126 -24.84 4.86 -1.45
C ARG A 126 -25.03 5.99 -2.44
N TRP A 127 -25.90 5.80 -3.43
CA TRP A 127 -26.33 6.86 -4.34
C TRP A 127 -26.97 8.00 -3.52
N ARG A 128 -26.26 9.12 -3.33
CA ARG A 128 -26.87 10.37 -2.87
C ARG A 128 -27.79 10.87 -3.96
N THR A 129 -29.07 10.97 -3.64
CA THR A 129 -30.05 11.53 -4.57
C THR A 129 -29.93 13.06 -4.53
N ARG A 130 -30.22 13.72 -5.64
CA ARG A 130 -30.17 15.19 -5.83
C ARG A 130 -30.95 16.02 -4.78
N SER A 131 -31.73 15.38 -3.90
CA SER A 131 -32.52 16.03 -2.85
C SER A 131 -31.78 16.26 -1.52
N ASP A 132 -30.53 15.80 -1.38
CA ASP A 132 -29.74 15.96 -0.14
C ASP A 132 -28.91 17.28 -0.10
N GLY A 133 -29.26 18.27 -0.93
CA GLY A 133 -28.55 19.54 -1.10
C GLY A 133 -29.42 20.75 -0.81
#